data_AF-A0A522E243-F1
#
_entry.id   AF-A0A522E243-F1
#
_cell.length_a   1.000
_cell.length_b   1.000
_cell.length_c   1.000
_cell.angle_alpha   90.00
_cell.angle_beta   90.00
_cell.angle_gamma   90.00
#
_symmetry.space_group_name_H-M   'P 1'
#
loop_
_entity.id
_entity.type
_entity.pdbx_description
1 polymer ?
#
loop_
_entity_poly.entity_id
_entity_poly.type
_entity_poly.pdbx_seq_one_letter_code
_entity_poly.pdbx_strand_id
1 'polypeptide(L)'
;MKWQHYYAYIASTHIAWPNKLNRPHFSDTLAPTGCLLHFKYLSLLREKVEEEMERKEHYAGSREYSRYLDGLNNQTVLWSPASVRFRGWRQCVDLGLMNVGRWF
;
A
#
# COMPACT_ATOMS: atom_id res chain seq x y z
N MET A 1 -13.75 9.61 -10.01
CA MET A 1 -14.63 10.07 -8.92
C MET A 1 -15.04 11.51 -9.21
N LYS A 2 -16.33 11.81 -9.31
CA LYS A 2 -16.81 13.21 -9.40
C LYS A 2 -17.05 13.71 -7.98
N TRP A 3 -16.56 14.90 -7.65
CA TRP A 3 -16.71 15.50 -6.32
C TRP A 3 -18.18 15.75 -5.98
N GLN A 4 -18.54 15.61 -4.70
CA GLN A 4 -19.85 15.91 -4.14
C GLN A 4 -19.64 16.58 -2.78
N HIS A 5 -20.50 17.56 -2.45
CA HIS A 5 -20.33 18.40 -1.26
C HIS A 5 -20.43 17.64 0.08
N TYR A 6 -21.04 16.46 0.09
CA TYR A 6 -21.22 15.62 1.29
C TYR A 6 -20.16 14.51 1.43
N TYR A 7 -19.08 14.55 0.63
CA TYR A 7 -17.96 13.62 0.77
C TYR A 7 -16.96 14.11 1.81
N ALA A 8 -16.49 13.21 2.65
CA ALA A 8 -15.48 13.50 3.67
C ALA A 8 -14.33 12.49 3.60
N TYR A 9 -13.10 12.98 3.69
CA TYR A 9 -11.90 12.14 3.77
C TYR A 9 -11.59 11.85 5.23
N ILE A 10 -11.69 10.58 5.62
CA ILE A 10 -11.55 10.14 7.02
C ILE A 10 -10.10 9.80 7.35
N ALA A 11 -9.38 9.18 6.41
CA ALA A 11 -7.99 8.77 6.60
C ALA A 11 -7.14 9.25 5.41
N SER A 12 -6.89 10.57 5.36
CA SER A 12 -6.26 11.22 4.20
C SER A 12 -6.99 10.81 2.91
N THR A 13 -6.27 10.53 1.82
CA THR A 13 -6.84 10.08 0.54
C THR A 13 -7.22 8.60 0.50
N HIS A 14 -6.99 7.84 1.58
CA HIS A 14 -7.18 6.38 1.58
C HIS A 14 -8.61 5.94 1.86
N ILE A 15 -9.40 6.76 2.58
CA ILE A 15 -10.76 6.41 2.99
C ILE A 15 -11.68 7.62 2.86
N ALA A 16 -12.71 7.49 2.01
CA ALA A 16 -13.74 8.51 1.80
C ALA A 16 -15.12 8.04 2.27
N TRP A 17 -15.87 8.90 2.96
CA TRP A 17 -17.29 8.71 3.22
C TRP A 17 -18.12 9.26 2.05
N PRO A 18 -19.20 8.58 1.62
CA PRO A 18 -19.77 7.33 2.14
C PRO A 18 -18.99 6.06 1.75
N ASN A 19 -19.05 5.02 2.60
CA ASN A 19 -18.30 3.75 2.46
C ASN A 19 -18.35 3.09 1.07
N LYS A 20 -19.42 3.33 0.29
CA LYS A 20 -19.55 2.84 -1.09
C LYS A 20 -18.42 3.32 -2.03
N LEU A 21 -17.76 4.43 -1.70
CA LEU A 21 -16.65 4.98 -2.47
C LEU A 21 -15.35 4.16 -2.33
N ASN A 22 -15.21 3.39 -1.25
CA ASN A 22 -14.00 2.62 -0.94
C ASN A 22 -14.13 1.13 -1.29
N ARG A 23 -15.09 0.75 -2.15
CA ARG A 23 -15.32 -0.65 -2.55
C ARG A 23 -14.83 -0.88 -3.98
N PRO A 24 -13.51 -1.08 -4.20
CA PRO A 24 -13.00 -1.40 -5.53
C PRO A 24 -13.41 -2.79 -6.01
N HIS A 25 -13.76 -3.69 -5.09
CA HIS A 25 -14.18 -5.06 -5.36
C HIS A 25 -15.64 -5.25 -4.96
N PHE A 26 -16.58 -4.85 -5.82
CA PHE A 26 -17.93 -5.39 -5.75
C PHE A 26 -17.92 -6.78 -6.41
N SER A 27 -18.63 -7.74 -5.82
CA SER A 27 -18.50 -9.18 -6.10
C SER A 27 -18.83 -9.61 -7.53
N ASP A 28 -19.43 -8.74 -8.36
CA ASP A 28 -19.73 -9.00 -9.78
C ASP A 28 -18.96 -8.07 -10.74
N THR A 29 -18.12 -7.16 -10.24
CA THR A 29 -17.48 -6.16 -11.10
C THR A 29 -16.11 -6.63 -11.59
N LEU A 30 -16.00 -6.81 -12.91
CA LEU A 30 -14.76 -6.83 -13.68
C LEU A 30 -14.10 -5.43 -13.69
N ALA A 31 -14.08 -4.74 -12.54
CA ALA A 31 -13.48 -3.42 -12.45
C ALA A 31 -11.96 -3.56 -12.63
N PRO A 32 -11.33 -2.73 -13.48
CA PRO A 32 -9.88 -2.71 -13.59
C PRO A 32 -9.29 -2.29 -12.24
N THR A 33 -8.38 -3.11 -11.71
CA THR A 33 -7.59 -2.79 -10.52
C THR A 33 -6.12 -2.65 -10.91
N GLY A 34 -5.36 -1.96 -10.07
CA GLY A 34 -3.93 -1.74 -10.28
C GLY A 34 -3.14 -2.07 -9.02
N CYS A 35 -1.89 -2.47 -9.19
CA CYS A 35 -0.94 -2.60 -8.09
C CYS A 35 0.09 -1.47 -8.16
N LEU A 36 0.43 -0.89 -7.01
CA LEU A 36 1.55 0.03 -6.87
C LEU A 36 2.69 -0.69 -6.15
N LEU A 37 3.86 -0.74 -6.78
CA LEU A 37 5.06 -1.25 -6.13
C LEU A 37 5.55 -0.24 -5.10
N HIS A 38 5.28 -0.52 -3.84
CA HIS A 38 5.70 0.33 -2.74
C HIS A 38 7.08 -0.09 -2.24
N PHE A 39 8.12 0.61 -2.67
CA PHE A 39 9.51 0.35 -2.25
C PHE A 39 9.81 0.97 -0.89
N LYS A 40 9.07 0.59 0.15
CA LYS A 40 9.23 1.16 1.50
C LYS A 40 10.62 0.87 2.08
N TYR A 41 11.27 -0.21 1.64
CA TYR A 41 12.54 -0.72 2.19
C TYR A 41 13.76 -0.48 1.28
N LEU A 42 13.77 0.60 0.48
CA LEU A 42 15.01 1.02 -0.19
C LEU A 42 16.04 1.47 0.85
N SER A 43 17.32 1.48 0.48
CA SER A 43 18.46 1.88 1.32
C SER A 43 18.26 3.22 2.06
N LEU A 44 17.45 4.12 1.51
CA LEU A 44 17.06 5.42 2.09
C LEU A 44 16.09 5.32 3.29
N LEU A 45 15.52 4.14 3.56
CA LEU A 45 14.59 3.96 4.68
C LEU A 45 15.30 4.17 6.02
N ARG A 46 16.55 3.73 6.17
CA ARG A 46 17.31 3.92 7.42
C ARG A 46 17.47 5.41 7.74
N GLU A 47 17.98 6.16 6.77
CA GLU A 47 18.20 7.61 6.88
C GLU A 47 16.88 8.35 7.17
N LYS A 48 15.80 7.99 6.46
CA LYS A 48 14.48 8.59 6.67
C LYS A 48 13.86 8.20 8.02
N VAL A 49 14.05 6.98 8.49
CA VAL A 49 13.56 6.55 9.82
C VAL A 49 14.32 7.28 10.92
N GLU A 50 15.64 7.43 10.81
CA GLU A 50 16.46 8.19 11.76
C GLU A 50 16.03 9.66 11.83
N GLU A 51 15.84 10.31 10.68
CA GLU A 51 15.33 11.69 10.61
C GLU A 51 13.93 11.83 11.23
N GLU A 52 13.00 10.93 10.92
CA GLU A 52 11.64 10.98 11.45
C GLU A 52 11.62 10.75 12.98
N MET A 53 12.48 9.86 13.50
CA MET A 53 12.63 9.61 14.95
C MET A 53 13.12 10.85 15.71
N GLU A 54 13.96 11.68 15.10
CA GLU A 54 14.37 12.98 15.65
C GLU A 54 13.24 14.01 15.58
N ARG A 55 12.51 14.06 14.45
CA ARG A 55 11.42 15.02 14.21
C ARG A 55 10.19 14.78 15.10
N LYS A 56 9.95 13.55 15.58
CA LYS A 56 8.81 13.15 16.43
C LYS A 56 7.40 13.40 15.85
N GLU A 57 7.30 13.73 14.57
CA GLU A 57 6.04 13.98 13.85
C GLU A 57 5.43 12.68 13.29
N HIS A 58 5.30 11.64 14.12
CA HIS A 58 4.89 10.32 13.64
C HIS A 58 3.38 10.09 13.75
N TYR A 59 2.77 9.65 12.64
CA TYR A 59 1.44 9.07 12.63
C TYR A 59 1.38 7.82 13.53
N ALA A 60 0.38 7.75 14.42
CA ALA A 60 0.14 6.62 15.33
C ALA A 60 1.29 6.26 16.32
N GLY A 61 2.11 7.24 16.71
CA GLY A 61 3.08 7.08 17.81
C GLY A 61 4.29 6.21 17.47
N SER A 62 4.80 6.33 16.24
CA SER A 62 6.07 5.71 15.79
C SER A 62 6.11 4.18 15.78
N ARG A 63 5.01 3.49 16.10
CA ARG A 63 4.98 2.02 16.26
C ARG A 63 5.33 1.25 14.98
N GLU A 64 5.04 1.84 13.83
CA GLU A 64 5.40 1.26 12.53
C GLU A 64 6.90 1.45 12.24
N TYR A 65 7.44 2.62 12.58
CA TYR A 65 8.85 2.98 12.39
C TYR A 65 9.80 2.21 13.32
N SER A 66 9.43 2.02 14.60
CA SER A 66 10.23 1.22 15.53
C SER A 66 10.38 -0.24 15.06
N ARG A 67 9.29 -0.84 14.57
CA ARG A 67 9.32 -2.19 13.98
C ARG A 67 10.18 -2.26 12.71
N TYR A 68 10.22 -1.19 11.92
CA TYR A 68 11.10 -1.14 10.74
C TYR A 68 12.56 -1.05 11.14
N LEU A 69 12.90 -0.26 12.16
CA LEU A 69 14.24 -0.16 12.73
C LEU A 69 14.72 -1.52 13.25
N ASP A 70 13.88 -2.21 14.02
CA ASP A 70 14.18 -3.55 14.52
C ASP A 70 14.40 -4.55 13.38
N GLY A 71 13.56 -4.49 12.33
CA GLY A 71 13.71 -5.35 11.15
C GLY A 71 14.93 -5.02 10.28
N LEU A 72 15.28 -3.74 10.15
CA LEU A 72 16.46 -3.28 9.43
C LEU A 72 17.76 -3.69 10.13
N ASN A 73 17.78 -3.66 11.46
CA ASN A 73 18.94 -4.08 12.26
C ASN A 73 19.11 -5.60 12.29
N ASN A 74 18.02 -6.36 12.20
CA ASN A 74 18.03 -7.83 12.19
C ASN A 74 18.11 -8.47 10.78
N GLN A 75 18.46 -7.70 9.75
CA GLN A 75 18.52 -8.17 8.36
C GLN A 75 17.24 -8.94 7.94
N THR A 76 16.05 -8.36 8.19
CA THR A 76 14.78 -9.02 7.89
C THR A 76 14.77 -9.59 6.48
N VAL A 77 14.76 -10.91 6.40
CA VAL A 77 14.59 -11.64 5.15
C VAL A 77 13.11 -11.57 4.79
N LEU A 78 12.77 -10.67 3.88
CA LEU A 78 11.40 -10.56 3.30
C LEU A 78 11.12 -11.66 2.26
N TRP A 79 12.11 -12.52 2.01
CA TRP A 79 11.99 -13.66 1.12
C TRP A 79 11.41 -14.86 1.86
N SER A 80 10.49 -15.55 1.21
CA SER A 80 9.97 -16.85 1.64
C SER A 80 9.93 -17.79 0.42
N PRO A 81 9.72 -19.11 0.62
CA PRO A 81 9.51 -20.02 -0.51
C PRO A 81 8.32 -19.65 -1.42
N ALA A 82 7.36 -18.85 -0.93
CA ALA A 82 6.25 -18.33 -1.74
C ALA A 82 6.62 -17.08 -2.57
N SER A 83 7.79 -16.48 -2.32
CA SER A 83 8.25 -15.29 -3.04
C SER A 83 8.68 -15.66 -4.46
N VAL A 84 8.11 -14.95 -5.43
CA VAL A 84 8.42 -15.13 -6.86
C VAL A 84 9.12 -13.92 -7.43
N ARG A 85 10.07 -14.13 -8.35
CA ARG A 85 10.74 -13.03 -9.06
C ARG A 85 9.69 -12.23 -9.83
N PHE A 86 9.69 -10.92 -9.62
CA PHE A 86 8.82 -10.02 -10.36
C PHE A 86 9.23 -9.95 -11.83
N ARG A 87 8.29 -10.22 -12.74
CA ARG A 87 8.49 -10.21 -14.20
C ARG A 87 7.69 -9.12 -14.91
N GLY A 88 6.64 -8.61 -14.28
CA GLY A 88 5.80 -7.55 -14.83
C GLY A 88 4.33 -7.70 -14.45
N TRP A 89 3.50 -6.80 -14.97
CA TRP A 89 2.09 -6.67 -14.56
C TRP A 89 1.23 -7.91 -14.88
N ARG A 90 1.53 -8.64 -15.96
CA ARG A 90 0.78 -9.87 -16.32
C ARG A 90 0.85 -10.91 -15.21
N GLN A 91 2.03 -11.05 -14.58
CA GLN A 91 2.20 -11.91 -13.42
C GLN A 91 1.30 -11.50 -12.25
N CYS A 92 1.08 -10.20 -12.02
CA CYS A 92 0.14 -9.75 -10.98
C CYS A 92 -1.30 -10.18 -11.28
N VAL A 93 -1.68 -10.25 -12.56
CA VAL A 93 -2.99 -10.78 -12.96
C VAL A 93 -3.05 -12.30 -12.71
N ASP A 94 -2.03 -13.03 -13.15
CA ASP A 94 -1.95 -14.49 -12.99
C ASP A 94 -1.95 -14.91 -11.50
N LEU A 95 -1.32 -14.11 -10.64
CA LEU A 95 -1.31 -14.31 -9.19
C LEU A 95 -2.59 -13.83 -8.48
N GLY A 96 -3.56 -13.27 -9.20
CA GLY A 96 -4.80 -12.74 -8.62
C GLY A 96 -4.65 -11.45 -7.82
N LEU A 97 -3.51 -10.77 -7.93
CA LEU A 97 -3.22 -9.49 -7.25
C LEU A 97 -3.83 -8.30 -8.00
N MET A 98 -4.11 -8.45 -9.29
CA MET A 98 -4.62 -7.40 -10.16
C MET A 98 -5.70 -7.95 -11.10
N ASN A 99 -6.71 -7.15 -11.42
CA ASN A 99 -7.73 -7.47 -12.42
C ASN A 99 -7.60 -6.48 -13.58
N VAL A 100 -7.43 -6.99 -14.81
CA VAL A 100 -7.41 -6.15 -16.02
C VAL A 100 -8.76 -5.51 -16.31
N GLY A 101 -9.82 -6.08 -15.76
CA GLY A 101 -11.19 -5.67 -15.99
C GLY A 101 -11.67 -5.92 -17.41
N ARG A 102 -12.94 -5.56 -17.66
CA ARG A 102 -13.49 -5.44 -19.03
C ARG A 102 -14.04 -4.04 -19.19
N TRP A 103 -13.71 -3.41 -20.31
CA TRP A 103 -14.37 -2.18 -20.73
C TRP A 103 -15.75 -2.56 -21.27
N PHE A 104 -16.80 -2.02 -20.67
CA PHE A 104 -18.19 -2.09 -21.16
C PHE A 104 -18.71 -0.68 -21.39
#